data_AF-A0A1Q7CIM8-F1
#
_entry.id   AF-A0A1Q7CIM8-F1
#
_cell.length_a   1.000
_cell.length_b   1.000
_cell.length_c   1.000
_cell.angle_alpha   90.00
_cell.angle_beta   90.00
_cell.angle_gamma   90.00
#
_symmetry.space_group_name_H-M   'P 1'
#
loop_
_entity.id
_entity.type
_entity.pdbx_description
1 polymer ?
#
loop_
_entity_poly.entity_id
_entity_poly.type
_entity_poly.pdbx_seq_one_letter_code
_entity_poly.pdbx_strand_id
1 'polypeptide(L)'
;MRSPQQACKLKQVGNAHSHGTNSKTTRTPNHSDTGFLLLNTALKPLYVNPQAAEILFHPEKPAKSRDFADQLALKVRAMVINGGPAGRIPVCKEILSGDRHYICRLFNVQLPGSKSNGTNGSSLALLLERGSEADLDVLKICQQYHLTPREGEAVRLLVQGLASKEIAARMGISPNTVKVFLRLAMMKMGVTSRSGIMSKFIHAKT
;
A
#
# COMPACT_ATOMS: atom_id res chain seq x y z
N MET A 1 -59.93 -25.22 15.54
CA MET A 1 -58.57 -25.05 16.10
C MET A 1 -57.66 -24.50 15.01
N ARG A 2 -57.07 -23.33 15.26
CA ARG A 2 -56.13 -22.61 14.37
C ARG A 2 -54.72 -23.16 14.59
N SER A 3 -53.92 -23.29 13.54
CA SER A 3 -52.59 -22.64 13.36
C SER A 3 -51.75 -23.29 12.25
N PRO A 4 -50.87 -22.51 11.57
CA PRO A 4 -50.63 -22.61 10.13
C PRO A 4 -49.15 -22.76 9.71
N GLN A 5 -48.97 -22.99 8.41
CA GLN A 5 -47.70 -22.98 7.66
C GLN A 5 -47.01 -21.60 7.71
N GLN A 6 -45.69 -21.61 7.91
CA GLN A 6 -44.86 -20.41 7.96
C GLN A 6 -44.11 -20.23 6.63
N ALA A 7 -44.60 -19.29 5.81
CA ALA A 7 -43.90 -18.75 4.65
C ALA A 7 -43.23 -17.43 5.05
N CYS A 8 -41.90 -17.38 5.03
CA CYS A 8 -41.15 -16.14 5.28
C CYS A 8 -40.87 -15.44 3.94
N LYS A 9 -41.66 -14.41 3.66
CA LYS A 9 -41.60 -13.56 2.46
C LYS A 9 -40.79 -12.30 2.78
N LEU A 10 -39.95 -11.90 1.82
CA LEU A 10 -39.22 -10.61 1.80
C LEU A 10 -40.12 -9.43 2.21
N LYS A 11 -39.55 -8.51 3.00
CA LYS A 11 -40.03 -7.13 3.09
C LYS A 11 -38.86 -6.15 3.00
N GLN A 12 -38.83 -5.41 1.90
CA GLN A 12 -38.36 -4.03 1.90
C GLN A 12 -39.35 -3.18 2.70
N VAL A 13 -38.87 -2.23 3.50
CA VAL A 13 -39.65 -1.05 3.90
C VAL A 13 -38.69 0.14 4.03
N GLY A 14 -38.84 1.12 3.14
CA GLY A 14 -38.63 2.51 3.48
C GLY A 14 -40.00 3.13 3.83
N ASN A 15 -40.07 3.92 4.90
CA ASN A 15 -40.57 5.29 4.82
C ASN A 15 -40.38 6.08 6.12
N ALA A 16 -40.12 7.36 5.91
CA ALA A 16 -39.88 8.41 6.88
C ALA A 16 -41.10 8.74 7.75
N HIS A 17 -40.85 9.18 8.98
CA HIS A 17 -41.63 10.19 9.70
C HIS A 17 -40.67 11.11 10.45
N SER A 18 -40.86 12.42 10.24
CA SER A 18 -40.08 13.55 10.73
C SER A 18 -40.54 14.04 12.10
N HIS A 19 -39.59 14.27 13.01
CA HIS A 19 -39.34 15.51 13.76
C HIS A 19 -38.66 15.20 15.11
N GLY A 20 -37.56 15.90 15.37
CA GLY A 20 -36.82 15.80 16.62
C GLY A 20 -35.36 16.17 16.40
N THR A 21 -35.12 17.47 16.33
CA THR A 21 -33.81 18.12 16.25
C THR A 21 -32.80 17.49 17.20
N ASN A 22 -31.71 16.93 16.66
CA ASN A 22 -30.44 16.95 17.37
C ASN A 22 -29.29 16.88 16.37
N SER A 23 -28.40 17.86 16.48
CA SER A 23 -27.18 18.04 15.71
C SER A 23 -26.33 16.76 15.69
N LYS A 24 -26.46 15.96 14.63
CA LYS A 24 -25.51 14.89 14.33
C LYS A 24 -24.55 15.43 13.28
N THR A 25 -23.40 15.86 13.76
CA THR A 25 -22.17 16.01 12.98
C THR A 25 -22.00 14.76 12.12
N THR A 26 -22.40 14.86 10.85
CA THR A 26 -22.06 13.89 9.82
C THR A 26 -20.56 14.01 9.62
N ARG A 27 -19.81 13.26 10.45
CA ARG A 27 -18.42 12.92 10.16
C ARG A 27 -18.44 12.21 8.81
N THR A 28 -18.12 12.95 7.75
CA THR A 28 -17.69 12.39 6.48
C THR A 28 -16.67 11.29 6.78
N PRO A 29 -16.80 10.08 6.21
CA PRO A 29 -15.87 9.00 6.48
C PRO A 29 -14.48 9.49 6.07
N ASN A 30 -13.53 9.42 7.01
CA ASN A 30 -12.13 9.75 6.79
C ASN A 30 -11.70 9.23 5.40
N HIS A 31 -11.28 10.12 4.50
CA HIS A 31 -10.63 9.71 3.26
C HIS A 31 -9.44 8.84 3.65
N SER A 32 -9.60 7.53 3.52
CA SER A 32 -8.51 6.61 3.72
C SER A 32 -7.57 6.83 2.53
N ASP A 33 -6.30 7.19 2.78
CA ASP A 33 -5.23 7.31 1.77
C ASP A 33 -4.89 5.95 1.12
N THR A 34 -5.83 5.01 1.13
CA THR A 34 -5.65 3.60 0.83
C THR A 34 -6.49 3.22 -0.39
N GLY A 35 -5.82 2.71 -1.41
CA GLY A 35 -6.47 2.09 -2.57
C GLY A 35 -6.73 0.61 -2.32
N PHE A 36 -7.87 0.11 -2.78
CA PHE A 36 -8.20 -1.31 -2.74
C PHE A 36 -8.82 -1.75 -4.07
N LEU A 37 -8.33 -2.88 -4.58
CA LEU A 37 -8.85 -3.53 -5.76
C LEU A 37 -9.09 -5.01 -5.49
N LEU A 38 -10.19 -5.54 -6.01
CA LEU A 38 -10.39 -6.97 -6.16
C LEU A 38 -10.32 -7.30 -7.65
N LEU A 39 -9.48 -8.26 -8.00
CA LEU A 39 -9.18 -8.66 -9.36
C LEU A 39 -9.55 -10.13 -9.55
N ASN A 40 -10.01 -10.49 -10.74
CA ASN A 40 -10.18 -11.90 -11.11
C ASN A 40 -8.85 -12.56 -11.50
N THR A 41 -8.88 -13.84 -11.85
CA THR A 41 -7.71 -14.61 -12.33
C THR A 41 -7.05 -14.01 -13.57
N ALA A 42 -7.79 -13.23 -14.37
CA ALA A 42 -7.27 -12.54 -15.56
C ALA A 42 -6.68 -11.14 -15.24
N LEU A 43 -6.55 -10.77 -13.96
CA LEU A 43 -6.15 -9.45 -13.47
C LEU A 43 -7.10 -8.31 -13.90
N LYS A 44 -8.36 -8.64 -14.23
CA LYS A 44 -9.39 -7.63 -14.49
C LYS A 44 -10.09 -7.25 -13.18
N PRO A 45 -10.40 -5.96 -12.97
CA PRO A 45 -11.09 -5.50 -11.77
C PRO A 45 -12.50 -6.09 -11.65
N LEU A 46 -12.77 -6.76 -10.54
CA LEU A 46 -14.10 -7.07 -10.02
C LEU A 46 -14.63 -5.91 -9.14
N TYR A 47 -13.72 -5.24 -8.42
CA TYR A 47 -14.04 -4.08 -7.59
C TYR A 47 -12.83 -3.13 -7.54
N VAL A 48 -13.10 -1.83 -7.50
CA VAL A 48 -12.09 -0.77 -7.37
C VAL A 48 -12.69 0.31 -6.49
N ASN A 49 -12.02 0.67 -5.39
CA ASN A 49 -12.43 1.86 -4.65
C ASN A 49 -11.98 3.14 -5.38
N PRO A 50 -12.67 4.29 -5.19
CA PRO A 50 -12.32 5.53 -5.88
C PRO A 50 -10.86 5.95 -5.68
N GLN A 51 -10.33 5.76 -4.47
CA GLN A 51 -8.93 6.07 -4.15
C GLN A 51 -7.95 5.22 -4.95
N ALA A 52 -8.19 3.92 -5.17
CA ALA A 52 -7.33 3.11 -6.02
C ALA A 52 -7.30 3.62 -7.47
N ALA A 53 -8.43 4.07 -7.99
CA ALA A 53 -8.49 4.66 -9.33
C ALA A 53 -7.66 5.95 -9.38
N GLU A 54 -7.80 6.84 -8.39
CA GLU A 54 -7.00 8.05 -8.30
C GLU A 54 -5.50 7.75 -8.19
N ILE A 55 -5.12 6.82 -7.32
CA ILE A 55 -3.72 6.40 -7.12
C ILE A 55 -3.15 5.81 -8.42
N LEU A 56 -3.86 4.89 -9.06
CA LEU A 56 -3.29 4.20 -10.20
C LEU A 56 -3.28 5.06 -11.46
N PHE A 57 -4.21 5.98 -11.64
CA PHE A 57 -4.26 6.79 -12.85
C PHE A 57 -3.48 8.11 -12.76
N HIS A 58 -3.27 8.69 -11.58
CA HIS A 58 -2.53 9.94 -11.43
C HIS A 58 -1.11 9.90 -12.05
N PRO A 59 -0.67 10.97 -12.74
CA PRO A 59 -1.37 12.25 -12.97
C PRO A 59 -2.42 12.21 -14.09
N GLU A 60 -2.49 11.12 -14.84
CA GLU A 60 -3.43 10.95 -15.96
C GLU A 60 -4.86 10.71 -15.45
N LYS A 61 -5.87 11.29 -16.12
CA LYS A 61 -7.27 10.98 -15.79
C LYS A 61 -7.73 9.82 -16.67
N PRO A 62 -8.37 8.79 -16.11
CA PRO A 62 -8.82 7.66 -16.91
C PRO A 62 -9.84 8.10 -17.97
N ALA A 63 -9.72 7.58 -19.18
CA ALA A 63 -10.73 7.78 -20.22
C ALA A 63 -12.04 7.05 -19.86
N LYS A 64 -13.17 7.52 -20.41
CA LYS A 64 -14.53 7.12 -19.96
C LYS A 64 -14.79 5.61 -19.96
N SER A 65 -15.40 5.15 -18.86
CA SER A 65 -16.10 3.89 -18.51
C SER A 65 -15.74 2.55 -19.18
N ARG A 66 -15.73 2.41 -20.51
CA ARG A 66 -15.54 1.10 -21.17
C ARG A 66 -14.06 0.72 -21.27
N ASP A 67 -13.19 1.71 -21.45
CA ASP A 67 -11.75 1.50 -21.50
C ASP A 67 -11.10 1.45 -20.10
N PHE A 68 -11.81 1.89 -19.05
CA PHE A 68 -11.27 1.97 -17.69
C PHE A 68 -10.78 0.62 -17.16
N ALA A 69 -11.59 -0.44 -17.32
CA ALA A 69 -11.25 -1.76 -16.82
C ALA A 69 -10.04 -2.37 -17.54
N ASP A 70 -9.92 -2.13 -18.85
CA ASP A 70 -8.81 -2.64 -19.65
C ASP A 70 -7.54 -1.81 -19.45
N GLN A 71 -7.64 -0.47 -19.34
CA GLN A 71 -6.53 0.40 -18.95
C GLN A 71 -6.00 0.06 -17.55
N LEU A 72 -6.91 -0.20 -16.60
CA LEU A 72 -6.53 -0.61 -15.25
C LEU A 72 -5.86 -1.97 -15.25
N ALA A 73 -6.41 -2.94 -16.00
CA ALA A 73 -5.81 -4.27 -16.13
C ALA A 73 -4.41 -4.19 -16.76
N LEU A 74 -4.20 -3.33 -17.77
CA LEU A 74 -2.88 -3.09 -18.35
C LEU A 74 -1.91 -2.51 -17.33
N LYS A 75 -2.33 -1.51 -16.55
CA LYS A 75 -1.47 -0.88 -15.53
C LYS A 75 -1.11 -1.84 -14.40
N VAL A 76 -2.09 -2.61 -13.92
CA VAL A 76 -1.85 -3.67 -12.92
C VAL A 76 -0.94 -4.76 -13.49
N ARG A 77 -1.11 -5.19 -14.75
CA ARG A 77 -0.21 -6.16 -15.39
C ARG A 77 1.22 -5.63 -15.49
N ALA A 78 1.41 -4.37 -15.90
CA ALA A 78 2.73 -3.75 -15.96
C ALA A 78 3.40 -3.69 -14.59
N MET A 79 2.64 -3.41 -13.52
CA MET A 79 3.14 -3.48 -12.14
C MET A 79 3.49 -4.91 -11.75
N VAL A 80 2.61 -5.87 -12.01
CA VAL A 80 2.75 -7.23 -11.50
C VAL A 80 3.80 -8.06 -12.27
N ILE A 81 4.12 -7.76 -13.52
CA ILE A 81 4.97 -8.61 -14.39
C ILE A 81 6.47 -8.21 -14.36
N ASN A 82 6.84 -7.08 -13.76
CA ASN A 82 8.24 -6.58 -13.75
C ASN A 82 9.21 -7.31 -12.80
N GLY A 83 9.11 -8.63 -12.65
CA GLY A 83 10.13 -9.42 -11.97
C GLY A 83 10.34 -10.79 -12.59
N GLY A 84 11.60 -11.13 -12.82
CA GLY A 84 12.15 -12.47 -12.83
C GLY A 84 11.55 -13.54 -13.78
N PRO A 85 12.38 -14.31 -14.50
CA PRO A 85 11.97 -15.29 -15.52
C PRO A 85 11.33 -16.58 -14.98
N ALA A 86 10.78 -16.60 -13.76
CA ALA A 86 10.45 -17.84 -13.03
C ALA A 86 8.98 -18.01 -12.62
N GLY A 87 8.03 -17.39 -13.31
CA GLY A 87 6.59 -17.75 -13.23
C GLY A 87 5.93 -17.63 -11.84
N ARG A 88 6.60 -17.08 -10.84
CA ARG A 88 6.04 -16.67 -9.55
C ARG A 88 5.83 -15.18 -9.61
N ILE A 89 4.57 -14.77 -9.50
CA ILE A 89 4.08 -13.40 -9.56
C ILE A 89 5.02 -12.47 -8.76
N PRO A 90 5.78 -11.59 -9.44
CA PRO A 90 6.50 -10.52 -8.80
C PRO A 90 5.50 -9.57 -8.16
N VAL A 91 5.41 -9.62 -6.84
CA VAL A 91 4.66 -8.61 -6.10
C VAL A 91 5.50 -7.33 -6.20
N CYS A 92 5.12 -6.42 -7.10
CA CYS A 92 5.50 -5.01 -6.93
C CYS A 92 5.14 -4.66 -5.50
N LYS A 93 6.14 -4.45 -4.65
CA LYS A 93 5.91 -4.07 -3.25
C LYS A 93 5.57 -2.60 -3.14
N GLU A 94 5.88 -1.82 -4.18
CA GLU A 94 5.99 -0.37 -4.13
C GLU A 94 5.69 0.21 -5.51
N ILE A 95 4.88 1.27 -5.57
CA ILE A 95 4.60 2.05 -6.79
C ILE A 95 4.69 3.54 -6.53
N LEU A 96 5.01 4.28 -7.59
CA LEU A 96 4.94 5.73 -7.63
C LEU A 96 3.69 6.17 -8.39
N SER A 97 2.98 7.12 -7.81
CA SER A 97 1.82 7.79 -8.40
C SER A 97 2.06 9.30 -8.33
N GLY A 98 2.59 9.86 -9.42
CA GLY A 98 3.26 11.16 -9.36
C GLY A 98 4.43 11.10 -8.36
N ASP A 99 4.43 12.02 -7.38
CA ASP A 99 5.43 12.06 -6.29
C ASP A 99 5.05 11.21 -5.08
N ARG A 100 3.90 10.52 -5.12
CA ARG A 100 3.39 9.76 -3.98
C ARG A 100 3.86 8.31 -4.02
N HIS A 101 4.36 7.82 -2.89
CA HIS A 101 4.67 6.41 -2.73
C HIS A 101 3.47 5.60 -2.26
N TYR A 102 3.28 4.42 -2.84
CA TYR A 102 2.34 3.44 -2.32
C TYR A 102 3.00 2.08 -2.17
N ILE A 103 2.87 1.51 -0.97
CA ILE A 103 3.18 0.12 -0.70
C ILE A 103 2.01 -0.73 -1.19
N CYS A 104 2.33 -1.70 -2.01
CA CYS A 104 1.39 -2.65 -2.60
C CYS A 104 1.41 -3.96 -1.83
N ARG A 105 0.25 -4.39 -1.33
CA ARG A 105 0.08 -5.70 -0.69
C ARG A 105 -0.92 -6.52 -1.50
N LEU A 106 -0.48 -7.69 -1.95
CA LEU A 106 -1.29 -8.62 -2.70
C LEU A 106 -1.73 -9.78 -1.80
N PHE A 107 -3.01 -10.12 -1.87
CA PHE A 107 -3.62 -11.22 -1.12
C PHE A 107 -4.39 -12.13 -2.07
N ASN A 108 -4.19 -13.43 -1.98
CA ASN A 108 -5.04 -14.37 -2.69
C ASN A 108 -6.35 -14.54 -1.91
N VAL A 109 -7.48 -14.30 -2.57
CA VAL A 109 -8.83 -14.36 -1.99
C VAL A 109 -9.53 -15.57 -2.56
N GLN A 110 -9.77 -16.57 -1.72
CA GLN A 110 -10.61 -17.72 -2.06
C GLN A 110 -12.05 -17.43 -1.66
N LEU A 111 -12.98 -17.62 -2.59
CA LEU A 111 -14.39 -17.49 -2.30
C LEU A 111 -14.89 -18.72 -1.50
N PRO A 112 -15.47 -18.53 -0.30
CA PRO A 112 -15.99 -19.64 0.49
C PRO A 112 -17.15 -20.32 -0.25
N GLY A 113 -17.06 -21.64 -0.42
CA GLY A 113 -18.05 -22.46 -1.14
C GLY A 113 -17.57 -23.06 -2.47
N SER A 114 -16.40 -22.67 -2.98
CA SER A 114 -15.81 -23.25 -4.19
C SER A 114 -15.13 -24.61 -3.91
N LYS A 115 -15.92 -25.66 -3.69
CA LYS A 115 -15.44 -27.05 -3.82
C LYS A 115 -15.42 -27.42 -5.30
N SER A 116 -14.35 -27.07 -6.03
CA SER A 116 -14.12 -27.68 -7.34
C SER A 116 -12.64 -27.88 -7.62
N ASN A 117 -12.35 -29.05 -8.18
CA ASN A 117 -11.05 -29.57 -8.57
C ASN A 117 -10.53 -28.89 -9.86
N GLY A 118 -10.79 -27.59 -10.05
CA GLY A 118 -10.53 -26.87 -11.30
C GLY A 118 -10.46 -25.34 -11.13
N THR A 119 -9.23 -24.84 -11.05
CA THR A 119 -8.66 -23.52 -11.47
C THR A 119 -9.41 -22.17 -11.37
N ASN A 120 -10.70 -22.05 -11.01
CA ASN A 120 -11.46 -20.81 -11.27
C ASN A 120 -12.04 -20.06 -10.03
N GLY A 121 -11.62 -20.41 -8.82
CA GLY A 121 -12.17 -19.81 -7.58
C GLY A 121 -11.31 -18.73 -6.90
N SER A 122 -10.07 -18.52 -7.35
CA SER A 122 -9.13 -17.61 -6.70
C SER A 122 -9.20 -16.22 -7.33
N SER A 123 -9.59 -15.23 -6.55
CA SER A 123 -9.44 -13.81 -6.90
C SER A 123 -8.20 -13.23 -6.22
N LEU A 124 -7.71 -12.11 -6.71
CA LEU A 124 -6.56 -11.41 -6.14
C LEU A 124 -7.01 -10.07 -5.57
N ALA A 125 -6.75 -9.80 -4.29
CA ALA A 125 -6.94 -8.48 -3.71
C ALA A 125 -5.61 -7.71 -3.69
N LEU A 126 -5.64 -6.45 -4.11
CA LEU A 126 -4.52 -5.52 -4.08
C LEU A 126 -4.87 -4.35 -3.17
N LEU A 127 -4.04 -4.12 -2.15
CA LEU A 127 -4.11 -2.98 -1.25
C LEU A 127 -2.94 -2.03 -1.56
N LEU A 128 -3.24 -0.75 -1.70
CA LEU A 128 -2.30 0.34 -1.95
C LEU A 128 -2.30 1.23 -0.72
N GLU A 129 -1.26 1.16 0.10
CA GLU A 129 -1.11 1.98 1.30
C GLU A 129 -0.10 3.10 1.02
N ARG A 130 -0.42 4.35 1.36
CA ARG A 130 0.55 5.44 1.19
C ARG A 130 1.79 5.18 2.06
N GLY A 131 2.94 5.05 1.41
CA GLY A 131 4.24 5.03 2.07
C GLY A 131 4.64 6.45 2.47
N SER A 132 5.46 6.60 3.51
CA SER A 132 6.01 7.93 3.80
C SER A 132 6.98 8.31 2.68
N GLU A 133 6.97 9.58 2.24
CA GLU A 133 7.97 10.10 1.29
C GLU A 133 9.40 9.88 1.82
N ALA A 134 9.57 9.97 3.15
CA ALA A 134 10.83 9.66 3.81
C ALA A 134 11.28 8.21 3.54
N ASP A 135 10.38 7.23 3.48
CA ASP A 135 10.76 5.84 3.18
C ASP A 135 11.23 5.68 1.72
N LEU A 136 10.65 6.42 0.77
CA LEU A 136 11.15 6.44 -0.61
C LEU A 136 12.55 6.99 -0.72
N ASP A 137 12.78 8.15 -0.11
CA ASP A 137 14.09 8.78 -0.14
C ASP A 137 15.12 7.85 0.50
N VAL A 138 14.73 7.12 1.55
CA VAL A 138 15.59 6.12 2.18
C VAL A 138 15.88 4.98 1.23
N LEU A 139 14.88 4.43 0.54
CA LEU A 139 15.06 3.32 -0.39
C LEU A 139 15.93 3.72 -1.59
N LYS A 140 15.69 4.90 -2.17
CA LYS A 140 16.52 5.46 -3.24
C LYS A 140 17.96 5.64 -2.78
N ILE A 141 18.18 6.20 -1.59
CA ILE A 141 19.53 6.36 -1.01
C ILE A 141 20.17 5.00 -0.72
N CYS A 142 19.41 4.03 -0.20
CA CYS A 142 19.93 2.69 0.05
C CYS A 142 20.40 2.03 -1.24
N GLN A 143 19.65 2.17 -2.34
CA GLN A 143 20.05 1.66 -3.66
C GLN A 143 21.25 2.44 -4.22
N GLN A 144 21.18 3.77 -4.23
CA GLN A 144 22.23 4.64 -4.78
C GLN A 144 23.59 4.39 -4.12
N TYR A 145 23.61 4.24 -2.79
CA TYR A 145 24.84 4.05 -2.02
C TYR A 145 25.08 2.59 -1.59
N HIS A 146 24.31 1.64 -2.14
CA HIS A 146 24.47 0.19 -1.89
C HIS A 146 24.51 -0.14 -0.39
N LEU A 147 23.61 0.48 0.38
CA LEU A 147 23.45 0.23 1.81
C LEU A 147 22.89 -1.16 2.02
N THR A 148 23.41 -1.88 3.02
CA THR A 148 22.82 -3.17 3.42
C THR A 148 21.46 -2.94 4.07
N PRO A 149 20.58 -3.96 4.14
CA PRO A 149 19.29 -3.82 4.80
C PRO A 149 19.37 -3.28 6.24
N ARG A 150 20.41 -3.69 7.00
CA ARG A 150 20.65 -3.22 8.38
C ARG A 150 21.19 -1.79 8.45
N GLU A 151 22.04 -1.39 7.51
CA GLU A 151 22.49 0.01 7.40
C GLU A 151 21.32 0.92 7.03
N GLY A 152 20.53 0.54 6.04
CA GLY A 152 19.35 1.28 5.59
C GLY A 152 18.30 1.42 6.69
N GLU A 153 18.06 0.35 7.48
CA GLU A 153 17.17 0.40 8.64
C GLU A 153 17.64 1.41 9.69
N ALA A 154 18.94 1.43 10.01
CA ALA A 154 19.52 2.40 10.94
C ALA A 154 19.43 3.85 10.41
N VAL A 155 19.69 4.05 9.11
CA VAL A 155 19.57 5.35 8.44
C VAL A 155 18.12 5.84 8.40
N ARG A 156 17.15 4.95 8.15
CA ARG A 156 15.72 5.26 8.19
C ARG A 156 15.30 5.84 9.53
N LEU A 157 15.65 5.14 10.60
CA LEU A 157 15.33 5.55 11.97
C LEU A 157 16.08 6.84 12.37
N LEU A 158 17.30 7.03 11.86
CA LEU A 158 18.04 8.27 12.00
C LEU A 158 17.31 9.46 11.35
N VAL A 159 16.82 9.33 10.12
CA VAL A 159 16.10 10.38 9.40
C VAL A 159 14.77 10.72 10.07
N GLN A 160 14.16 9.77 10.77
CA GLN A 160 13.00 9.99 11.64
C GLN A 160 13.33 10.78 12.93
N GLY A 161 14.59 11.15 13.17
CA GLY A 161 15.01 11.95 14.31
C GLY A 161 15.36 11.15 15.57
N LEU A 162 15.41 9.81 15.50
CA LEU A 162 15.62 8.96 16.69
C LEU A 162 17.09 8.95 17.13
N ALA A 163 17.35 9.06 18.43
CA ALA A 163 18.67 8.91 19.01
C ALA A 163 19.19 7.47 18.91
N SER A 164 20.51 7.26 18.93
CA SER A 164 21.09 5.91 18.76
C SER A 164 20.61 4.88 19.78
N LYS A 165 20.20 5.30 20.98
CA LYS A 165 19.59 4.41 21.99
C LYS A 165 18.18 3.96 21.59
N GLU A 166 17.39 4.84 21.01
CA GLU A 166 16.03 4.54 20.54
C GLU A 166 16.06 3.68 19.28
N ILE A 167 17.00 3.98 18.37
CA ILE A 167 17.28 3.15 17.19
C ILE A 167 17.66 1.73 17.64
N ALA A 168 18.55 1.61 18.61
CA ALA A 168 18.97 0.32 19.17
C ALA A 168 17.79 -0.48 19.74
N ALA A 169 16.91 0.18 20.50
CA ALA A 169 15.71 -0.43 21.05
C ALA A 169 14.78 -0.95 19.94
N ARG A 170 14.56 -0.16 18.87
CA ARG A 170 13.70 -0.56 17.74
C ARG A 170 14.30 -1.69 16.88
N MET A 171 15.62 -1.70 16.73
CA MET A 171 16.33 -2.72 15.95
C MET A 171 16.64 -4.00 16.75
N GLY A 172 16.46 -3.99 18.08
CA GLY A 172 16.79 -5.12 18.95
C GLY A 172 18.30 -5.39 19.08
N ILE A 173 19.12 -4.33 19.05
CA ILE A 173 20.59 -4.42 19.08
C ILE A 173 21.20 -3.45 20.09
N SER A 174 22.52 -3.49 20.29
CA SER A 174 23.20 -2.53 21.17
C SER A 174 23.35 -1.14 20.52
N PRO A 175 23.34 -0.04 21.30
CA PRO A 175 23.64 1.31 20.78
C PRO A 175 25.02 1.42 20.10
N ASN A 176 25.99 0.60 20.51
CA ASN A 176 27.30 0.55 19.87
C ASN A 176 27.22 -0.07 18.47
N THR A 177 26.41 -1.12 18.30
CA THR A 177 26.15 -1.73 16.99
C THR A 177 25.47 -0.73 16.04
N VAL A 178 24.53 0.07 16.54
CA VAL A 178 23.92 1.17 15.75
C VAL A 178 24.98 2.16 15.26
N LYS A 179 25.91 2.58 16.13
CA LYS A 179 27.01 3.48 15.74
C LYS A 179 27.87 2.87 14.63
N VAL A 180 28.13 1.56 14.69
CA VAL A 180 28.86 0.84 13.63
C VAL A 180 28.08 0.86 12.32
N PHE A 181 26.79 0.52 12.31
CA PHE A 181 25.96 0.58 11.11
C PHE A 181 25.90 1.97 10.50
N LEU A 182 25.70 3.01 11.33
CA LEU A 182 25.72 4.39 10.85
C LEU A 182 27.09 4.78 10.30
N ARG A 183 28.20 4.32 10.90
CA ARG A 183 29.55 4.57 10.39
C ARG A 183 29.79 3.93 9.02
N LEU A 184 29.35 2.68 8.84
CA LEU A 184 29.44 2.00 7.55
C LEU A 184 28.60 2.71 6.48
N ALA A 185 27.37 3.11 6.83
CA ALA A 185 26.53 3.91 5.95
C ALA A 185 27.18 5.25 5.58
N MET A 186 27.76 5.97 6.56
CA MET A 186 28.48 7.23 6.32
C MET A 186 29.64 7.05 5.34
N MET A 187 30.44 5.98 5.48
CA MET A 187 31.52 5.68 4.54
C MET A 187 30.99 5.44 3.12
N LYS A 188 29.93 4.64 2.97
CA LYS A 188 29.31 4.36 1.66
C LYS A 188 28.68 5.60 1.02
N MET A 189 28.13 6.49 1.84
CA MET A 189 27.52 7.74 1.40
C MET A 189 28.52 8.87 1.15
N GLY A 190 29.81 8.66 1.47
CA GLY A 190 30.86 9.68 1.33
C GLY A 190 30.66 10.88 2.26
N VAL A 191 30.10 10.66 3.46
CA VAL A 191 29.87 11.71 4.46
C VAL A 191 30.63 11.40 5.74
N THR A 192 31.02 12.43 6.49
CA THR A 192 31.83 12.28 7.71
C THR A 192 31.02 12.46 9.00
N SER A 193 29.76 12.91 8.88
CA SER A 193 28.92 13.23 10.03
C SER A 193 27.50 12.69 9.87
N ARG A 194 26.84 12.50 11.02
CA ARG A 194 25.43 12.14 11.10
C ARG A 194 24.53 13.18 10.40
N SER A 195 24.85 14.48 10.54
CA SER A 195 24.16 15.54 9.81
C SER A 195 24.42 15.50 8.30
N GLY A 196 25.59 15.02 7.87
CA GLY A 196 25.90 14.77 6.47
C GLY A 196 24.96 13.76 5.82
N ILE A 197 24.54 12.72 6.56
CA ILE A 197 23.48 11.80 6.11
C ILE A 197 22.19 12.61 5.84
N MET A 198 21.69 13.37 6.80
CA MET A 198 20.47 14.17 6.60
C MET A 198 20.59 15.16 5.44
N SER A 199 21.76 15.76 5.23
CA SER A 199 21.99 16.64 4.08
C SER A 199 21.78 15.91 2.76
N LYS A 200 22.27 14.67 2.61
CA LYS A 200 22.03 13.85 1.41
C LYS A 200 20.55 13.56 1.17
N PHE A 201 19.78 13.35 2.23
CA PHE A 201 18.32 13.19 2.17
C PHE A 201 17.61 14.45 1.71
N ILE A 202 18.00 15.62 2.22
CA ILE A 202 17.39 16.90 1.82
C ILE A 202 17.65 17.19 0.34
N HIS A 203 18.86 16.92 -0.16
CA HIS A 203 19.19 17.11 -1.57
C HIS A 203 18.52 16.10 -2.50
N ALA A 204 18.19 14.89 -2.03
CA ALA A 204 17.41 13.92 -2.80
C ALA A 204 15.95 14.36 -3.05
N LYS A 205 15.50 15.39 -2.31
CA LYS A 205 14.16 15.98 -2.39
C LYS A 205 14.05 17.14 -3.40
N THR A 206 15.16 17.60 -3.99
CA THR A 206 15.22 18.71 -4.97
C THR A 206 15.36 18.18 -6.38
#